data_AF-A0AAW7WPF5-F1
#
_entry.id   AF-A0AAW7WPF5-F1
#
_cell.length_a   1.000
_cell.length_b   1.000
_cell.length_c   1.000
_cell.angle_alpha   90.00
_cell.angle_beta   90.00
_cell.angle_gamma   90.00
#
_symmetry.space_group_name_H-M   'P 1'
#
loop_
_entity.id
_entity.type
_entity.pdbx_description
1 polymer ?
#
loop_
_entity_poly.entity_id
_entity_poly.type
_entity_poly.pdbx_seq_one_letter_code
_entity_poly.pdbx_strand_id
1 'polypeptide(L)'
;MGRVCNRTPDLRYYLCMYLVDMRKQFNGLQGIVTQEFGRYITSNEAFVYVGKRGTILKILHREGNGMTLYVRKLTSGRFKMPSPESNGCTCILAS
;
A
#
# COMPACT_ATOMS: atom_id res chain seq x y z
N MET A 1 -6.16 7.86 -30.07
CA MET A 1 -7.37 7.18 -29.57
C MET A 1 -7.03 6.56 -28.21
N GLY A 2 -7.03 7.37 -27.15
CA GLY A 2 -6.72 6.87 -25.80
C GLY A 2 -8.03 6.53 -25.08
N ARG A 3 -8.29 5.25 -24.84
CA ARG A 3 -9.32 4.87 -23.87
C ARG A 3 -8.69 4.99 -22.48
N VAL A 4 -9.33 5.77 -21.62
CA VAL A 4 -8.96 5.85 -20.21
C VAL A 4 -9.20 4.49 -19.58
N CYS A 5 -8.14 3.87 -19.05
CA CYS A 5 -8.22 2.62 -18.32
C CYS A 5 -8.65 2.90 -16.87
N ASN A 6 -9.54 2.05 -16.36
CA ASN A 6 -10.07 1.94 -14.99
C ASN A 6 -9.61 3.00 -13.97
N ARG A 7 -10.51 3.94 -13.66
CA ARG A 7 -10.64 4.39 -12.27
C ARG A 7 -11.40 3.27 -11.56
N THR A 8 -10.75 2.47 -10.72
CA THR A 8 -11.46 1.67 -9.72
C THR A 8 -12.07 2.66 -8.73
N PRO A 9 -13.36 2.99 -8.79
CA PRO A 9 -13.96 4.05 -7.97
C PRO A 9 -13.90 3.71 -6.47
N ASP A 10 -13.70 2.42 -6.16
CA ASP A 10 -13.76 1.82 -4.83
C ASP A 10 -12.41 1.27 -4.35
N LEU A 11 -11.29 1.84 -4.82
CA LEU A 11 -9.97 1.37 -4.37
C LEU A 11 -9.76 1.70 -2.88
N ARG A 12 -9.68 0.65 -2.05
CA ARG A 12 -9.47 0.75 -0.60
C ARG A 12 -7.99 0.66 -0.26
N TYR A 13 -7.50 1.63 0.49
CA TYR A 13 -6.11 1.67 0.95
C TYR A 13 -6.00 1.14 2.37
N TYR A 14 -5.13 0.15 2.57
CA TYR A 14 -4.81 -0.43 3.87
C TYR A 14 -3.38 -0.05 4.24
N LEU A 15 -3.23 0.70 5.32
CA LEU A 15 -1.92 1.07 5.85
C LEU A 15 -1.40 -0.03 6.79
N CYS A 16 -0.23 -0.57 6.48
CA CYS A 16 0.47 -1.47 7.38
C CYS A 16 1.12 -0.65 8.52
N MET A 17 0.68 -0.91 9.75
CA MET A 17 1.09 -0.16 10.96
C MET A 17 2.33 -0.71 11.66
N TYR A 18 2.93 -1.80 11.15
CA TYR A 18 4.13 -2.41 11.72
C TYR A 18 5.34 -2.34 10.79
N LEU A 19 6.52 -2.65 11.33
CA LEU A 19 7.78 -2.56 10.60
C LEU A 19 7.88 -3.64 9.52
N VAL A 20 7.98 -3.21 8.26
CA VAL A 20 8.17 -4.09 7.11
C VAL A 20 9.59 -3.98 6.55
N ASP A 21 10.18 -5.13 6.24
CA ASP A 21 11.42 -5.20 5.48
C ASP A 21 11.18 -4.74 4.04
N MET A 22 11.58 -3.51 3.75
CA MET A 22 11.37 -2.84 2.47
C MET A 22 12.22 -3.42 1.32
N ARG A 23 13.03 -4.46 1.55
CA ARG A 23 13.66 -5.24 0.46
C ARG A 23 12.66 -6.16 -0.25
N LYS A 24 11.56 -6.51 0.42
CA LYS A 24 10.48 -7.31 -0.17
C LYS A 24 9.85 -6.59 -1.37
N GLN A 25 9.67 -7.32 -2.46
CA GLN A 25 8.96 -6.88 -3.67
C GLN A 25 7.55 -7.50 -3.71
N PHE A 26 7.01 -7.79 -4.89
CA PHE A 26 5.66 -8.33 -5.10
C PHE A 26 5.31 -9.51 -4.18
N ASN A 27 5.95 -10.67 -4.36
CA ASN A 27 5.60 -11.88 -3.60
C ASN A 27 5.86 -11.74 -2.10
N GLY A 28 6.93 -11.04 -1.72
CA GLY A 28 7.27 -10.82 -0.32
C GLY A 28 6.25 -9.92 0.40
N LEU A 29 5.78 -8.86 -0.25
CA LEU A 29 4.76 -7.97 0.30
C LEU A 29 3.36 -8.62 0.24
N GLN A 30 3.04 -9.33 -0.84
CA GLN A 30 1.82 -10.14 -0.93
C GLN A 30 1.75 -11.21 0.17
N GLY A 31 2.88 -11.85 0.48
CA GLY A 31 2.97 -12.85 1.54
C GLY A 31 2.62 -12.27 2.92
N ILE A 32 2.90 -10.99 3.15
CA ILE A 32 2.47 -10.29 4.37
C ILE A 32 0.93 -10.21 4.41
N VAL A 33 0.29 -9.80 3.31
CA VAL A 33 -1.19 -9.76 3.25
C VAL A 33 -1.77 -11.16 3.45
N THR A 34 -1.17 -12.18 2.85
CA THR A 34 -1.62 -13.56 3.00
C THR A 34 -1.48 -14.06 4.43
N GLN A 35 -0.41 -13.71 5.13
CA GLN A 35 -0.22 -14.08 6.54
C GLN A 35 -1.24 -13.39 7.46
N GLU A 36 -1.53 -12.11 7.24
CA GLU A 36 -2.44 -11.34 8.10
C GLU A 36 -3.92 -11.60 7.80
N PHE A 37 -4.28 -11.77 6.52
CA PHE A 37 -5.68 -11.85 6.07
C PHE A 37 -6.09 -13.23 5.53
N GLY A 38 -5.16 -14.19 5.44
CA GLY A 38 -5.43 -15.53 4.90
C GLY A 38 -5.77 -15.56 3.40
N ARG A 39 -5.52 -14.47 2.66
CA ARG A 39 -5.92 -14.32 1.26
C ARG A 39 -4.97 -13.47 0.42
N TYR A 40 -5.20 -13.44 -0.89
CA TYR A 40 -4.52 -12.55 -1.81
C TYR A 40 -5.19 -11.17 -1.90
N ILE A 41 -4.44 -10.16 -2.35
CA ILE A 41 -4.96 -8.81 -2.62
C ILE A 41 -6.00 -8.88 -3.75
N THR A 42 -7.15 -8.25 -3.57
CA THR A 42 -8.20 -8.15 -4.59
C THR A 42 -8.03 -6.89 -5.45
N SER A 43 -8.73 -6.83 -6.58
CA SER A 43 -8.59 -5.75 -7.57
C SER A 43 -9.05 -4.36 -7.11
N ASN A 44 -9.65 -4.26 -5.94
CA ASN A 44 -10.13 -3.03 -5.32
C ASN A 44 -9.38 -2.72 -4.01
N GLU A 45 -8.18 -3.27 -3.84
CA GLU A 45 -7.37 -3.08 -2.64
C GLU A 45 -5.95 -2.67 -2.98
N ALA A 46 -5.42 -1.76 -2.18
CA ALA A 46 -4.03 -1.34 -2.21
C ALA A 46 -3.46 -1.38 -0.79
N PHE A 47 -2.31 -2.03 -0.62
CA PHE A 47 -1.61 -2.10 0.66
C PHE A 47 -0.42 -1.15 0.67
N VAL A 48 -0.39 -0.27 1.66
CA VAL A 48 0.64 0.76 1.84
C VAL A 48 1.60 0.31 2.93
N TYR A 49 2.88 0.30 2.59
CA TYR A 49 3.97 -0.05 3.49
C TYR A 49 4.92 1.14 3.62
N VAL A 50 5.21 1.54 4.85
CA VAL A 50 6.17 2.59 5.15
C VAL A 50 7.39 1.97 5.82
N GLY A 51 8.56 2.24 5.27
CA GLY A 51 9.81 1.71 5.83
C GLY A 51 10.10 2.29 7.21
N LYS A 52 10.89 1.59 8.02
CA LYS A 52 11.27 2.00 9.39
C LYS A 52 11.75 3.44 9.52
N ARG A 53 12.50 3.95 8.53
CA ARG A 53 13.03 5.33 8.53
C ARG A 53 12.00 6.37 8.08
N GLY A 54 10.84 5.95 7.59
CA GLY A 54 9.80 6.81 7.03
C GLY A 54 10.19 7.48 5.71
N THR A 55 11.31 7.11 5.07
CA THR A 55 11.76 7.76 3.82
C THR A 55 11.37 7.02 2.56
N ILE A 56 10.90 5.78 2.68
CA ILE A 56 10.47 4.93 1.57
C ILE A 56 9.04 4.46 1.86
N LEU A 57 8.18 4.58 0.86
CA LEU A 57 6.82 4.07 0.84
C LEU A 57 6.65 3.13 -0.36
N LYS A 58 5.94 2.03 -0.14
CA LYS A 58 5.52 1.10 -1.19
C LYS A 58 4.01 0.95 -1.18
N ILE A 59 3.39 0.91 -2.36
CA ILE A 59 1.97 0.57 -2.52
C ILE A 59 1.87 -0.64 -3.43
N LEU A 60 1.36 -1.75 -2.90
CA LEU A 60 1.08 -2.95 -3.67
C LEU A 60 -0.42 -2.99 -3.99
N HIS A 61 -0.77 -3.06 -5.27
CA HIS A 61 -2.15 -3.08 -5.77
C HIS A 61 -2.24 -4.08 -6.91
N ARG A 62 -3.37 -4.79 -7.03
CA ARG A 62 -3.66 -5.66 -8.17
C ARG A 62 -4.54 -4.95 -9.18
N GLU A 63 -4.04 -4.72 -10.38
CA GLU A 63 -4.80 -4.08 -11.47
C GLU A 63 -4.96 -5.06 -12.63
N GLY A 64 -6.21 -5.35 -13.03
CA GLY A 64 -6.50 -6.30 -14.09
C GLY A 64 -5.89 -7.69 -13.82
N ASN A 65 -5.06 -8.16 -14.74
CA ASN A 65 -4.37 -9.45 -14.65
C ASN A 65 -3.00 -9.38 -13.95
N GLY A 66 -2.56 -8.21 -13.51
CA GLY A 66 -1.22 -7.98 -12.98
C GLY A 66 -1.19 -7.44 -11.54
N MET A 67 -0.01 -7.49 -10.93
CA MET A 67 0.29 -6.74 -9.71
C MET A 67 1.16 -5.53 -10.06
N THR A 68 0.87 -4.41 -9.42
CA THR A 68 1.58 -3.15 -9.56
C THR A 68 2.17 -2.76 -8.20
N LEU A 69 3.45 -2.38 -8.22
CA LEU A 69 4.17 -1.91 -7.04
C LEU A 69 4.66 -0.48 -7.27
N TYR A 70 4.04 0.49 -6.62
CA TYR A 70 4.54 1.85 -6.59
C TYR A 70 5.58 1.99 -5.49
N VAL A 71 6.71 2.64 -5.80
CA VAL A 71 7.76 2.93 -4.84
C VAL A 71 8.04 4.43 -4.85
N ARG A 72 7.90 5.07 -3.69
CA ARG A 72 8.25 6.47 -3.51
C ARG A 72 9.35 6.58 -2.46
N LYS A 73 10.46 7.21 -2.84
CA LYS A 73 11.57 7.53 -1.95
C LYS A 73 11.67 9.05 -1.81
N LEU A 74 11.66 9.53 -0.58
CA LEU A 74 11.88 10.93 -0.28
C LEU A 74 13.37 11.21 -0.22
N THR A 75 13.79 12.34 -0.79
CA THR A 75 15.16 12.88 -0.67
C THR A 75 15.36 13.61 0.66
N SER A 76 14.28 14.13 1.24
CA SER A 76 14.25 14.82 2.53
C SER A 76 12.92 14.59 3.25
N GLY A 77 12.91 14.71 4.57
CA GLY A 77 11.73 14.48 5.40
C GLY A 77 11.35 13.00 5.58
N ARG A 78 10.15 12.76 6.13
CA ARG A 78 9.61 11.42 6.40
C ARG A 78 8.10 11.40 6.16
N PHE A 79 7.57 10.29 5.67
CA PHE A 79 6.16 9.98 5.69
C PHE A 79 5.67 9.96 7.14
N LYS A 80 4.62 10.73 7.44
CA LYS A 80 3.98 10.73 8.75
C LYS A 80 3.03 9.55 8.84
N MET A 81 3.24 8.68 9.83
CA MET A 81 2.30 7.62 10.17
C MET A 81 1.22 8.21 11.09
N PRO A 82 -0.05 7.79 10.94
CA PRO A 82 -1.10 8.15 11.88
C PRO A 82 -0.79 7.55 13.26
N SER A 83 -1.21 8.23 14.32
CA SER A 83 -1.08 7.69 15.68
C SER A 83 -2.05 6.51 15.86
N PRO A 84 -1.67 5.47 16.63
CA PRO A 84 -2.52 4.29 16.86
C PRO A 84 -3.83 4.61 17.62
N GLU A 85 -3.98 5.83 18.13
CA GLU A 85 -5.14 6.30 18.90
C GLU A 85 -6.30 6.77 18.00
N SER A 86 -6.12 6.85 16.68
CA SER A 86 -7.22 7.11 15.75
C SER A 86 -8.08 5.86 15.60
N ASN A 87 -9.23 5.84 16.30
CA ASN A 87 -10.26 4.79 16.31
C ASN A 87 -10.97 4.60 14.96
N GLY A 88 -10.22 4.26 13.92
CA GLY A 88 -10.73 4.02 12.58
C GLY A 88 -9.59 3.74 11.61
N CYS A 89 -9.24 2.46 11.45
CA CYS A 89 -8.33 1.99 10.41
C CYS A 89 -8.93 2.22 9.01
N THR A 90 -8.94 3.46 8.55
CA THR A 90 -9.09 3.85 7.14
C THR A 90 -8.35 5.16 6.97
N CYS A 91 -7.07 5.08 6.61
CA CYS A 91 -6.29 6.27 6.31
C CYS A 91 -6.60 6.69 4.88
N ILE A 92 -7.63 7.53 4.71
CA ILE A 92 -7.88 8.23 3.46
C ILE A 92 -6.71 9.20 3.28
N LEU A 93 -5.98 9.09 2.18
CA LEU A 93 -4.95 10.05 1.82
C LEU A 93 -5.66 11.40 1.59
N ALA A 94 -5.51 12.34 2.53
CA ALA A 94 -5.98 13.70 2.34
C ALA A 94 -5.22 14.33 1.16
N SER A 95 -6.00 14.88 0.24
CA SER A 95 -5.61 15.61 -0.98
C SER A 95 -4.65 16.77 -0.71
#